data_AF-A0A6M0FZ18-F1
#
_entry.id   AF-A0A6M0FZ18-F1
#
_cell.length_a   1.000
_cell.length_b   1.000
_cell.length_c   1.000
_cell.angle_alpha   90.00
_cell.angle_beta   90.00
_cell.angle_gamma   90.00
#
_symmetry.space_group_name_H-M   'P 1'
#
loop_
_entity.id
_entity.type
_entity.pdbx_description
1 polymer ?
#
loop_
_entity_poly.entity_id
_entity_poly.type
_entity_poly.pdbx_seq_one_letter_code
_entity_poly.pdbx_strand_id
1 'polypeptide(L)'
;MTKDELSQQLAANSPAVEKPPMELAETEPSEHPSLKLPLFLTGMGVAMTNYNLVAISWGLYSLFHVSPSSSGENLLQIARAQYQAGNFDQALALAKSIPTDSPAYEESTAAILQWRRDWFLAAAKFKATEQAFQEGRWRDVLEEVRQTPDITVWRKKMLPFVLGAIPKLEVEAQQLLQQVHQLAAQKDFTGALALIKQIPPETPTGVKLQPKLIEYRQKQQIQAEYLLQQAYNRAEVRDFQGALRYLSQIPPDTPTYQQAQVKIVEYQQKQLFKEKVERKVKLGKVVSYQRQTSFEETTLGFNPGVVWQEVNPL
;
A
#
# COMPACT_ATOMS: atom_id res chain seq x y z
N MET A 1 -13.10 4.86 47.49
CA MET A 1 -11.69 4.73 47.94
C MET A 1 -10.88 5.76 47.20
N THR A 2 -10.68 6.90 47.86
CA THR A 2 -10.10 8.13 47.33
C THR A 2 -8.60 8.18 47.63
N LYS A 3 -7.90 8.99 46.85
CA LYS A 3 -6.44 9.09 46.69
C LYS A 3 -5.64 9.44 47.97
N ASP A 4 -6.32 9.71 49.07
CA ASP A 4 -5.72 10.11 50.35
C ASP A 4 -5.36 8.94 51.28
N GLU A 5 -5.89 7.73 51.05
CA GLU A 5 -5.58 6.56 51.90
C GLU A 5 -4.27 5.84 51.53
N LEU A 6 -3.66 6.14 50.39
CA LEU A 6 -2.41 5.49 49.94
C LEU A 6 -1.13 6.24 50.34
N SER A 7 -1.26 7.48 50.82
CA SER A 7 -0.12 8.34 51.18
C SER A 7 0.29 8.24 52.66
N GLN A 8 -0.51 7.57 53.50
CA GLN A 8 -0.23 7.40 54.93
C GLN A 8 0.38 6.04 55.32
N GLN A 9 0.56 5.10 54.37
CA GLN A 9 1.15 3.79 54.65
C GLN A 9 2.63 3.62 54.27
N LEU A 10 3.31 4.64 53.73
CA LEU A 10 4.73 4.55 53.35
C LEU A 10 5.72 5.32 54.24
N ALA A 11 5.25 5.94 55.34
CA ALA A 11 6.11 6.76 56.22
C ALA A 11 6.56 6.06 57.52
N ALA A 12 6.33 4.76 57.68
CA ALA A 12 6.65 4.05 58.92
C ALA A 12 7.31 2.70 58.65
N ASN A 13 8.58 2.70 58.22
CA ASN A 13 9.56 1.65 58.55
C ASN A 13 10.91 1.90 57.87
N SER A 14 11.85 2.53 58.57
CA SER A 14 13.13 1.87 58.93
C SER A 14 14.08 2.81 59.66
N PRO A 15 14.91 2.27 60.57
CA PRO A 15 15.61 3.03 61.59
C PRO A 15 17.02 3.44 61.19
N ALA A 16 17.49 4.48 61.87
CA ALA A 16 18.85 4.97 61.89
C ALA A 16 19.86 3.88 62.32
N VAL A 17 21.02 3.86 61.67
CA VAL A 17 22.20 3.11 62.11
C VAL A 17 23.36 4.09 62.29
N GLU A 18 23.88 4.09 63.51
CA GLU A 18 25.02 4.84 64.01
C GLU A 18 26.33 4.53 63.27
N LYS A 19 27.17 5.55 63.15
CA LYS A 19 28.62 5.44 62.88
C LYS A 19 29.40 5.18 64.16
N PRO A 20 30.54 4.48 64.08
CA PRO A 20 31.70 4.75 64.93
C PRO A 20 32.97 5.16 64.15
N PRO A 21 34.02 5.70 64.83
CA PRO A 21 35.04 6.58 64.23
C PRO A 21 36.49 6.02 64.20
N MET A 22 37.38 6.81 63.56
CA MET A 22 38.88 6.80 63.61
C MET A 22 39.57 5.64 62.86
N GLU A 23 40.72 5.76 62.17
CA GLU A 23 41.82 6.73 62.15
C GLU A 23 42.68 6.56 60.87
N LEU A 24 43.62 7.49 60.69
CA LEU A 24 44.45 7.88 59.55
C LEU A 24 45.40 6.82 58.95
N ALA A 25 45.59 6.91 57.63
CA ALA A 25 46.92 6.77 57.01
C ALA A 25 46.95 7.54 55.67
N GLU A 26 47.76 8.59 55.64
CA GLU A 26 48.15 9.38 54.47
C GLU A 26 49.00 8.54 53.52
N THR A 27 48.75 8.64 52.21
CA THR A 27 49.81 8.86 51.21
C THR A 27 49.24 9.67 50.03
N GLU A 28 50.07 10.62 49.59
CA GLU A 28 49.87 11.77 48.70
C GLU A 28 49.63 11.43 47.19
N PRO A 29 49.35 12.44 46.33
CA PRO A 29 48.36 12.37 45.25
C PRO A 29 48.95 12.20 43.84
N SER A 30 48.15 11.70 42.90
CA SER A 30 48.39 11.89 41.47
C SER A 30 47.30 12.78 40.86
N GLU A 31 47.73 13.96 40.42
CA GLU A 31 46.94 14.95 39.69
C GLU A 31 46.27 14.36 38.44
N HIS A 32 44.98 14.63 38.28
CA HIS A 32 44.34 14.62 36.96
C HIS A 32 43.54 15.91 36.78
N PRO A 33 43.63 16.56 35.60
CA PRO A 33 43.07 17.89 35.40
C PRO A 33 41.54 17.82 35.44
N SER A 34 40.95 18.70 36.26
CA SER A 34 39.52 18.96 36.24
C SER A 34 39.16 19.69 34.94
N LEU A 35 38.68 18.93 33.95
CA LEU A 35 38.11 19.53 32.75
C LEU A 35 36.64 19.88 33.01
N LYS A 36 36.40 21.12 33.44
CA LYS A 36 35.07 21.73 33.43
C LYS A 36 34.76 22.14 31.99
N LEU A 37 33.75 21.55 31.36
CA LEU A 37 33.08 22.15 30.20
C LEU A 37 31.57 21.85 30.21
N PRO A 38 30.77 22.75 29.63
CA PRO A 38 29.41 23.04 30.07
C PRO A 38 28.39 22.07 29.48
N LEU A 39 27.43 21.67 30.30
CA LEU A 39 26.31 20.84 29.89
C LEU A 39 25.18 21.72 29.35
N PHE A 40 25.15 21.90 28.03
CA PHE A 40 23.92 22.18 27.27
C PHE A 40 23.99 21.22 26.08
N LEU A 41 23.06 20.30 25.83
CA LEU A 41 21.67 20.59 25.48
C LEU A 41 20.79 19.37 25.74
N THR A 42 19.67 19.64 26.41
CA THR A 42 18.48 18.80 26.45
C THR A 42 17.77 18.91 25.10
N GLY A 43 17.51 17.78 24.44
CA GLY A 43 16.52 17.60 23.39
C GLY A 43 16.59 18.53 22.17
N MET A 44 17.17 18.07 21.06
CA MET A 44 16.70 18.29 19.69
C MET A 44 17.62 17.53 18.73
N GLY A 45 17.04 16.92 17.69
CA GLY A 45 17.80 16.21 16.67
C GLY A 45 18.81 17.11 15.95
N VAL A 46 19.94 16.54 15.56
CA VAL A 46 20.91 17.19 14.68
C VAL A 46 21.26 16.26 13.53
N ALA A 47 21.11 16.82 12.33
CA ALA A 47 21.45 16.23 11.07
C ALA A 47 22.98 16.06 10.90
N MET A 48 23.37 14.93 10.32
CA MET A 48 24.50 14.71 9.40
C MET A 48 25.88 15.30 9.75
N THR A 49 26.84 14.42 10.04
CA THR A 49 28.19 14.50 9.43
C THR A 49 28.70 13.10 9.08
N ASN A 50 28.89 12.85 7.79
CA ASN A 50 29.55 11.66 7.27
C ASN A 50 31.04 11.69 7.62
N TYR A 51 31.48 10.92 8.63
CA TYR A 51 32.82 10.32 8.68
C TYR A 51 32.78 9.06 9.57
N ASN A 52 33.45 8.00 9.13
CA ASN A 52 33.94 6.95 10.04
C ASN A 52 34.94 7.60 10.99
N LEU A 53 34.54 7.94 12.22
CA LEU A 53 35.48 8.26 13.29
C LEU A 53 34.95 7.81 14.65
N VAL A 54 35.77 6.96 15.28
CA VAL A 54 35.75 6.36 16.60
C VAL A 54 34.89 7.07 17.66
N ALA A 55 33.89 6.35 18.18
CA ALA A 55 33.38 6.55 19.55
C ALA A 55 33.49 5.21 20.29
N ILE A 56 34.68 4.92 20.83
CA ILE A 56 34.93 3.81 21.77
C ILE A 56 34.59 4.21 23.22
N SER A 57 34.32 5.47 23.53
CA SER A 57 33.94 5.85 24.88
C SER A 57 32.43 5.84 25.06
N TRP A 58 31.96 4.94 25.94
CA TRP A 58 30.59 4.70 26.49
C TRP A 58 30.05 3.26 26.27
N GLY A 59 30.83 2.38 25.64
CA GLY A 59 30.53 0.94 25.59
C GLY A 59 30.78 0.17 26.90
N LEU A 60 31.34 0.79 27.94
CA LEU A 60 31.72 0.08 29.18
C LEU A 60 30.62 -0.04 30.24
N TYR A 61 29.59 0.82 30.24
CA TYR A 61 28.57 0.75 31.31
C TYR A 61 27.65 -0.49 31.20
N SER A 62 27.44 -1.02 29.98
CA SER A 62 26.68 -2.25 29.79
C SER A 62 27.45 -3.52 30.19
N LEU A 63 28.78 -3.46 30.32
CA LEU A 63 29.59 -4.62 30.70
C LEU A 63 29.48 -4.97 32.19
N PHE A 64 29.02 -4.05 33.05
CA PHE A 64 28.91 -4.30 34.49
C PHE A 64 27.67 -5.08 34.91
N HIS A 65 26.71 -5.33 34.01
CA HIS A 65 25.46 -6.05 34.31
C HIS A 65 25.24 -7.27 33.41
N VAL A 66 26.20 -7.60 32.56
CA VAL A 66 26.16 -8.80 31.71
C VAL A 66 26.96 -9.88 32.43
N SER A 67 26.26 -10.91 32.92
CA SER A 67 26.90 -12.07 33.54
C SER A 67 27.91 -12.69 32.56
N PRO A 68 29.09 -13.15 33.02
CA PRO A 68 30.14 -13.75 32.18
C PRO A 68 29.73 -15.02 31.39
N SER A 69 28.48 -15.46 31.53
CA SER A 69 27.90 -16.66 30.92
C SER A 69 26.73 -16.38 29.97
N SER A 70 26.40 -15.12 29.67
CA SER A 70 25.34 -14.83 28.69
C SER A 70 25.80 -15.21 27.28
N SER A 71 25.17 -16.23 26.70
CA SER A 71 25.39 -16.60 25.30
C SER A 71 25.11 -15.42 24.37
N GLY A 72 25.78 -15.34 23.21
CA GLY A 72 25.56 -14.27 22.23
C GLY A 72 24.10 -14.18 21.76
N GLU A 73 23.37 -15.31 21.77
CA GLU A 73 21.93 -15.32 21.53
C GLU A 73 21.13 -14.53 22.58
N ASN A 74 21.45 -14.71 23.86
CA ASN A 74 20.81 -13.95 24.94
C ASN A 74 21.09 -12.45 24.81
N LEU A 75 22.35 -12.08 24.53
CA LEU A 75 22.71 -10.69 24.25
C LEU A 75 21.91 -10.10 23.08
N LEU A 76 21.72 -10.87 22.01
CA LEU A 76 20.93 -10.43 20.87
C LEU A 76 19.44 -10.24 21.23
N GLN A 77 18.88 -11.10 22.08
CA GLN A 77 17.50 -10.93 22.58
C GLN A 77 17.34 -9.70 23.46
N ILE A 78 18.29 -9.43 24.36
CA ILE A 78 18.29 -8.21 25.17
C ILE A 78 18.40 -6.99 24.25
N ALA A 79 19.30 -7.03 23.26
CA ALA A 79 19.44 -5.97 22.27
C ALA A 79 18.12 -5.70 21.52
N ARG A 80 17.39 -6.75 21.10
CA ARG A 80 16.05 -6.62 20.49
C ARG A 80 15.05 -5.96 21.42
N ALA A 81 15.03 -6.34 22.69
CA ALA A 81 14.14 -5.75 23.67
C ALA A 81 14.43 -4.26 23.85
N GLN A 82 15.72 -3.88 23.93
CA GLN A 82 16.14 -2.47 24.00
C GLN A 82 15.74 -1.70 22.74
N TYR A 83 15.90 -2.29 21.56
CA TYR A 83 15.49 -1.68 20.28
C TYR A 83 13.99 -1.37 20.27
N GLN A 84 13.17 -2.34 20.66
CA GLN A 84 11.71 -2.20 20.72
C GLN A 84 11.25 -1.20 21.79
N ALA A 85 11.97 -1.12 22.92
CA ALA A 85 11.73 -0.15 23.99
C ALA A 85 12.11 1.29 23.61
N GLY A 86 12.90 1.45 22.54
CA GLY A 86 13.37 2.74 22.06
C GLY A 86 14.75 3.15 22.56
N ASN A 87 15.45 2.24 23.26
CA ASN A 87 16.83 2.41 23.71
C ASN A 87 17.77 2.01 22.56
N PHE A 88 17.65 2.70 21.43
CA PHE A 88 18.29 2.35 20.17
C PHE A 88 19.81 2.24 20.29
N ASP A 89 20.47 3.20 20.93
CA ASP A 89 21.94 3.18 21.10
C ASP A 89 22.40 2.01 21.97
N GLN A 90 21.65 1.68 23.03
CA GLN A 90 21.94 0.53 23.89
C GLN A 90 21.75 -0.79 23.13
N ALA A 91 20.71 -0.90 22.32
CA ALA A 91 20.49 -2.06 21.46
C ALA A 91 21.66 -2.30 20.50
N LEU A 92 22.15 -1.22 19.86
CA LEU A 92 23.31 -1.30 18.96
C LEU A 92 24.58 -1.67 19.71
N ALA A 93 24.82 -1.13 20.89
CA ALA A 93 25.99 -1.46 21.71
C ALA A 93 25.98 -2.93 22.12
N LEU A 94 24.84 -3.45 22.60
CA LEU A 94 24.68 -4.85 22.99
C LEU A 94 24.88 -5.80 21.81
N ALA A 95 24.25 -5.52 20.66
CA ALA A 95 24.41 -6.34 19.47
C ALA A 95 25.88 -6.37 18.99
N LYS A 96 26.57 -5.22 18.99
CA LYS A 96 27.99 -5.13 18.61
C LYS A 96 28.93 -5.85 19.59
N SER A 97 28.50 -6.04 20.84
CA SER A 97 29.31 -6.73 21.85
C SER A 97 29.34 -8.25 21.68
N ILE A 98 28.51 -8.81 20.78
CA ILE A 98 28.47 -10.24 20.50
C ILE A 98 29.79 -10.66 19.84
N PRO A 99 30.51 -11.63 20.42
CA PRO A 99 31.79 -12.11 19.87
C PRO A 99 31.67 -12.71 18.47
N THR A 100 32.72 -12.59 17.66
CA THR A 100 32.78 -13.09 16.27
C THR A 100 32.70 -14.62 16.15
N ASP A 101 33.07 -15.34 17.21
CA ASP A 101 32.98 -16.79 17.34
C ASP A 101 31.61 -17.25 17.87
N SER A 102 30.73 -16.32 18.22
CA SER A 102 29.37 -16.65 18.66
C SER A 102 28.50 -17.10 17.47
N PRO A 103 27.66 -18.14 17.64
CA PRO A 103 26.65 -18.52 16.64
C PRO A 103 25.70 -17.38 16.25
N ALA A 104 25.48 -16.40 17.15
CA ALA A 104 24.59 -15.27 16.93
C ALA A 104 25.26 -14.08 16.21
N TYR A 105 26.55 -14.16 15.86
CA TYR A 105 27.31 -13.02 15.34
C TYR A 105 26.79 -12.51 13.98
N GLU A 106 26.54 -13.43 13.04
CA GLU A 106 26.02 -13.07 11.71
C GLU A 106 24.64 -12.42 11.82
N GLU A 107 23.76 -13.00 12.63
CA GLU A 107 22.41 -12.50 12.87
C GLU A 107 22.45 -11.12 13.55
N SER A 108 23.34 -10.92 14.51
CA SER A 108 23.55 -9.63 15.17
C SER A 108 23.98 -8.54 14.19
N THR A 109 24.93 -8.86 13.31
CA THR A 109 25.43 -7.92 12.30
C THR A 109 24.32 -7.52 11.32
N ALA A 110 23.53 -8.50 10.86
CA ALA A 110 22.37 -8.25 10.02
C ALA A 110 21.32 -7.39 10.75
N ALA A 111 21.05 -7.70 12.02
CA ALA A 111 20.08 -6.97 12.84
C ALA A 111 20.49 -5.50 13.04
N ILE A 112 21.77 -5.21 13.29
CA ILE A 112 22.29 -3.84 13.39
C ILE A 112 21.99 -3.02 12.13
N LEU A 113 22.23 -3.59 10.94
CA LEU A 113 21.98 -2.91 9.67
C LEU A 113 20.48 -2.65 9.47
N GLN A 114 19.65 -3.66 9.75
CA GLN A 114 18.21 -3.53 9.65
C GLN A 114 17.67 -2.48 10.63
N TRP A 115 18.02 -2.58 11.91
CA TRP A 115 17.52 -1.67 12.95
C TRP A 115 17.87 -0.22 12.65
N ARG A 116 19.08 0.04 12.14
CA ARG A 116 19.45 1.40 11.71
C ARG A 116 18.51 1.94 10.64
N ARG A 117 18.32 1.19 9.55
CA ARG A 117 17.41 1.58 8.47
C ARG A 117 15.99 1.80 8.99
N ASP A 118 15.47 0.83 9.70
CA ASP A 118 14.07 0.81 10.14
C ASP A 118 13.81 1.92 11.19
N TRP A 119 14.76 2.19 12.08
CA TRP A 119 14.67 3.26 13.07
C TRP A 119 14.59 4.64 12.42
N PHE A 120 15.46 4.94 11.45
CA PHE A 120 15.44 6.22 10.76
C PHE A 120 14.21 6.38 9.86
N LEU A 121 13.77 5.30 9.22
CA LEU A 121 12.52 5.30 8.48
C LEU A 121 11.33 5.61 9.41
N ALA A 122 11.24 4.94 10.56
CA ALA A 122 10.16 5.19 11.52
C ALA A 122 10.18 6.62 12.08
N ALA A 123 11.36 7.20 12.32
CA ALA A 123 11.49 8.59 12.74
C ALA A 123 11.02 9.58 11.66
N ALA A 124 11.37 9.32 10.39
CA ALA A 124 10.91 10.14 9.26
C ALA A 124 9.39 10.04 9.09
N LYS A 125 8.83 8.82 9.17
CA LYS A 125 7.39 8.57 9.11
C LYS A 125 6.64 9.25 10.25
N PHE A 126 7.19 9.23 11.46
CA PHE A 126 6.62 9.95 12.61
C PHE A 126 6.47 11.44 12.32
N LYS A 127 7.52 12.09 11.78
CA LYS A 127 7.47 13.50 11.40
C LYS A 127 6.42 13.76 10.32
N ALA A 128 6.32 12.89 9.32
CA ALA A 128 5.30 12.99 8.28
C ALA A 128 3.88 12.82 8.84
N THR A 129 3.66 11.89 9.78
CA THR A 129 2.39 11.71 10.50
C THR A 129 2.00 12.97 11.27
N GLU A 130 2.94 13.57 12.02
CA GLU A 130 2.70 14.80 12.76
C GLU A 130 2.33 15.96 11.83
N GLN A 131 3.08 16.14 10.75
CA GLN A 131 2.82 17.17 9.76
C GLN A 131 1.45 16.97 9.09
N ALA A 132 1.14 15.75 8.63
CA ALA A 132 -0.16 15.42 8.04
C ALA A 132 -1.31 15.70 9.01
N PHE A 133 -1.13 15.39 10.29
CA PHE A 133 -2.11 15.67 11.32
C PHE A 133 -2.35 17.17 11.51
N GLN A 134 -1.28 17.97 11.58
CA GLN A 134 -1.37 19.42 11.72
C GLN A 134 -2.04 20.08 10.51
N GLU A 135 -1.79 19.56 9.31
CA GLU A 135 -2.37 20.05 8.06
C GLU A 135 -3.78 19.50 7.77
N GLY A 136 -4.33 18.67 8.66
CA GLY A 136 -5.65 18.07 8.50
C GLY A 136 -5.74 17.01 7.42
N ARG A 137 -4.60 16.47 6.96
CA ARG A 137 -4.53 15.36 6.00
C ARG A 137 -4.70 14.03 6.74
N TRP A 138 -5.91 13.78 7.24
CA TRP A 138 -6.20 12.63 8.11
C TRP A 138 -5.95 11.27 7.44
N ARG A 139 -6.15 11.15 6.13
CA ARG A 139 -5.84 9.93 5.38
C ARG A 139 -4.34 9.64 5.39
N ASP A 140 -3.52 10.66 5.15
CA ASP A 140 -2.07 10.54 5.13
C ASP A 140 -1.54 10.11 6.51
N VAL A 141 -2.16 10.56 7.61
CA VAL A 141 -1.82 10.09 8.97
C VAL A 141 -1.87 8.55 9.04
N LEU A 142 -2.94 7.92 8.54
CA LEU A 142 -3.06 6.46 8.56
C LEU A 142 -2.08 5.80 7.58
N GLU A 143 -1.86 6.42 6.42
CA GLU A 143 -0.96 5.89 5.41
C GLU A 143 0.50 5.86 5.90
N GLU A 144 0.97 6.95 6.50
CA GLU A 144 2.33 7.03 7.05
C GLU A 144 2.54 5.99 8.16
N VAL A 145 1.54 5.79 9.02
CA VAL A 145 1.57 4.77 10.08
C VAL A 145 1.63 3.36 9.48
N ARG A 146 0.84 3.07 8.44
CA ARG A 146 0.85 1.77 7.76
C ARG A 146 2.20 1.43 7.13
N GLN A 147 2.92 2.43 6.65
CA GLN A 147 4.24 2.28 6.05
C GLN A 147 5.39 2.31 7.07
N THR A 148 5.10 2.43 8.37
CA THR A 148 6.10 2.49 9.43
C THR A 148 6.56 1.09 9.84
N PRO A 149 7.87 0.83 9.96
CA PRO A 149 8.38 -0.43 10.51
C PRO A 149 7.81 -0.75 11.90
N ASP A 150 7.60 -2.04 12.18
CA ASP A 150 7.06 -2.48 13.47
C ASP A 150 8.08 -2.30 14.62
N ILE A 151 8.05 -1.13 15.23
CA ILE A 151 8.83 -0.77 16.40
C ILE A 151 7.88 -0.24 17.47
N THR A 152 7.83 -0.93 18.60
CA THR A 152 6.83 -0.71 19.66
C THR A 152 6.81 0.74 20.16
N VAL A 153 7.97 1.36 20.39
CA VAL A 153 8.03 2.75 20.84
C VAL A 153 7.45 3.74 19.81
N TRP A 154 7.69 3.53 18.52
CA TRP A 154 7.21 4.42 17.46
C TRP A 154 5.70 4.26 17.25
N ARG A 155 5.19 3.03 17.29
CA ARG A 155 3.74 2.76 17.28
C ARG A 155 3.03 3.49 18.44
N LYS A 156 3.58 3.41 19.66
CA LYS A 156 3.03 4.11 20.83
C LYS A 156 3.03 5.63 20.63
N LYS A 157 4.12 6.19 20.09
CA LYS A 157 4.22 7.62 19.79
C LYS A 157 3.22 8.09 18.73
N MET A 158 2.92 7.25 17.74
CA MET A 158 1.98 7.59 16.66
C MET A 158 0.51 7.46 17.05
N LEU A 159 0.21 6.67 18.09
CA LEU A 159 -1.16 6.35 18.49
C LEU A 159 -2.08 7.57 18.71
N PRO A 160 -1.64 8.67 19.37
CA PRO A 160 -2.50 9.86 19.53
C PRO A 160 -2.95 10.48 18.21
N PHE A 161 -2.09 10.48 17.18
CA PHE A 161 -2.45 11.02 15.86
C PHE A 161 -3.48 10.13 15.17
N VAL A 162 -3.31 8.81 15.25
CA VAL A 162 -4.29 7.84 14.72
C VAL A 162 -5.65 8.03 15.39
N LEU A 163 -5.68 8.09 16.72
CA LEU A 163 -6.91 8.27 17.49
C LEU A 163 -7.59 9.62 17.20
N GLY A 164 -6.82 10.67 16.90
CA GLY A 164 -7.37 11.96 16.48
C GLY A 164 -7.89 11.97 15.03
N ALA A 165 -7.27 11.21 14.13
CA ALA A 165 -7.63 11.14 12.71
C ALA A 165 -8.90 10.30 12.45
N ILE A 166 -9.07 9.17 13.15
CA ILE A 166 -10.21 8.25 12.98
C ILE A 166 -11.58 8.95 13.02
N PRO A 167 -11.94 9.78 14.03
CA PRO A 167 -13.26 10.41 14.06
C PRO A 167 -13.47 11.41 12.91
N LYS A 168 -12.41 12.01 12.36
CA LYS A 168 -12.50 12.88 11.20
C LYS A 168 -12.79 12.08 9.92
N LEU A 169 -12.10 10.96 9.76
CA LEU A 169 -12.32 10.03 8.66
C LEU A 169 -13.66 9.31 8.73
N GLU A 170 -14.19 9.07 9.94
CA GLU A 170 -15.50 8.44 10.10
C GLU A 170 -16.63 9.29 9.51
N VAL A 171 -16.56 10.63 9.61
CA VAL A 171 -17.55 11.52 8.98
C VAL A 171 -17.56 11.34 7.46
N GLU A 172 -16.38 11.32 6.84
CA GLU A 172 -16.25 11.07 5.41
C GLU A 172 -16.69 9.65 5.03
N ALA A 173 -16.33 8.65 5.84
CA ALA A 173 -16.72 7.26 5.63
C ALA A 173 -18.25 7.08 5.61
N GLN A 174 -18.97 7.78 6.49
CA GLN A 174 -20.44 7.75 6.53
C GLN A 174 -21.07 8.37 5.27
N GLN A 175 -20.48 9.45 4.72
CA GLN A 175 -20.93 10.04 3.46
C GLN A 175 -20.71 9.08 2.28
N LEU A 176 -19.54 8.45 2.22
CA LEU A 176 -19.25 7.44 1.20
C LEU A 176 -20.17 6.23 1.34
N LEU A 177 -20.49 5.80 2.56
CA LEU A 177 -21.44 4.71 2.81
C LEU A 177 -22.82 4.98 2.21
N GLN A 178 -23.33 6.21 2.29
CA GLN A 178 -24.60 6.58 1.66
C GLN A 178 -24.55 6.39 0.13
N GLN A 179 -23.47 6.81 -0.51
CA GLN A 179 -23.27 6.63 -1.95
C GLN A 179 -23.11 5.15 -2.33
N VAL A 180 -22.39 4.38 -1.52
CA VAL A 180 -22.28 2.92 -1.66
C VAL A 180 -23.67 2.28 -1.68
N HIS A 181 -24.56 2.67 -0.76
CA HIS A 181 -25.93 2.15 -0.72
C HIS A 181 -26.75 2.54 -1.96
N GLN A 182 -26.58 3.75 -2.48
CA GLN A 182 -27.26 4.20 -3.71
C GLN A 182 -26.82 3.39 -4.92
N LEU A 183 -25.51 3.21 -5.11
CA LEU A 183 -24.95 2.40 -6.22
C LEU A 183 -25.39 0.93 -6.11
N ALA A 184 -25.33 0.36 -4.91
CA ALA A 184 -25.79 -1.00 -4.66
C ALA A 184 -27.30 -1.18 -4.92
N ALA A 185 -28.13 -0.18 -4.59
CA ALA A 185 -29.57 -0.19 -4.90
C ALA A 185 -29.83 -0.18 -6.41
N GLN A 186 -28.97 0.49 -7.18
CA GLN A 186 -28.98 0.49 -8.64
C GLN A 186 -28.35 -0.78 -9.26
N LYS A 187 -27.90 -1.73 -8.41
CA LYS A 187 -27.14 -2.94 -8.81
C LYS A 187 -25.80 -2.61 -9.48
N ASP A 188 -25.28 -1.40 -9.30
CA ASP A 188 -23.92 -1.05 -9.68
C ASP A 188 -22.95 -1.47 -8.57
N PHE A 189 -22.66 -2.77 -8.52
CA PHE A 189 -21.74 -3.32 -7.53
C PHE A 189 -20.29 -2.94 -7.83
N THR A 190 -19.95 -2.66 -9.09
CA THR A 190 -18.61 -2.19 -9.47
C THR A 190 -18.33 -0.80 -8.89
N GLY A 191 -19.25 0.14 -9.09
CA GLY A 191 -19.16 1.48 -8.50
C GLY A 191 -19.19 1.43 -6.98
N ALA A 192 -20.10 0.64 -6.39
CA ALA A 192 -20.17 0.48 -4.94
C ALA A 192 -18.85 -0.04 -4.34
N LEU A 193 -18.23 -1.05 -4.96
CA LEU A 193 -16.93 -1.58 -4.53
C LEU A 193 -15.80 -0.56 -4.70
N ALA A 194 -15.83 0.28 -5.73
CA ALA A 194 -14.85 1.35 -5.91
C ALA A 194 -14.91 2.39 -4.78
N LEU A 195 -16.11 2.73 -4.31
CA LEU A 195 -16.28 3.63 -3.15
C LEU A 195 -15.89 2.96 -1.83
N ILE A 196 -16.21 1.68 -1.63
CA ILE A 196 -15.79 0.96 -0.41
C ILE A 196 -14.26 0.97 -0.27
N LYS A 197 -13.51 0.87 -1.37
CA LYS A 197 -12.03 0.95 -1.35
C LYS A 197 -11.49 2.30 -0.85
N GLN A 198 -12.29 3.38 -0.90
CA GLN A 198 -11.91 4.72 -0.44
C GLN A 198 -12.19 4.94 1.05
N ILE A 199 -12.96 4.04 1.68
CA ILE A 199 -13.29 4.09 3.10
C ILE A 199 -12.14 3.42 3.88
N PRO A 200 -11.44 4.15 4.76
CA PRO A 200 -10.35 3.56 5.53
C PRO A 200 -10.87 2.41 6.42
N PRO A 201 -10.27 1.21 6.36
CA PRO A 201 -10.75 0.04 7.09
C PRO A 201 -10.63 0.19 8.61
N GLU A 202 -9.82 1.12 9.10
CA GLU A 202 -9.63 1.45 10.52
C GLU A 202 -10.83 2.23 11.11
N THR A 203 -11.70 2.79 10.28
CA THR A 203 -12.90 3.49 10.73
C THR A 203 -13.98 2.52 11.20
N PRO A 204 -14.82 2.91 12.18
CA PRO A 204 -16.00 2.11 12.56
C PRO A 204 -16.89 1.73 11.37
N THR A 205 -17.09 2.63 10.42
CA THR A 205 -17.82 2.34 9.18
C THR A 205 -17.10 1.32 8.30
N GLY A 206 -15.78 1.45 8.12
CA GLY A 206 -14.95 0.49 7.38
C GLY A 206 -15.02 -0.93 7.94
N VAL A 207 -14.93 -1.08 9.27
CA VAL A 207 -15.06 -2.39 9.95
C VAL A 207 -16.43 -3.03 9.67
N LYS A 208 -17.52 -2.25 9.78
CA LYS A 208 -18.89 -2.75 9.53
C LYS A 208 -19.13 -3.13 8.07
N LEU A 209 -18.38 -2.56 7.14
CA LEU A 209 -18.51 -2.82 5.70
C LEU A 209 -17.82 -4.10 5.23
N GLN A 210 -16.90 -4.69 6.00
CA GLN A 210 -16.20 -5.91 5.60
C GLN A 210 -17.11 -7.06 5.12
N PRO A 211 -18.21 -7.43 5.80
CA PRO A 211 -19.12 -8.46 5.28
C PRO A 211 -19.80 -8.04 3.96
N LYS A 212 -20.16 -6.75 3.81
CA LYS A 212 -20.79 -6.22 2.59
C LYS A 212 -19.84 -6.21 1.40
N LEU A 213 -18.55 -6.01 1.65
CA LEU A 213 -17.51 -6.10 0.63
C LEU A 213 -17.47 -7.50 0.00
N ILE A 214 -17.56 -8.56 0.82
CA ILE A 214 -17.61 -9.94 0.32
C ILE A 214 -18.88 -10.17 -0.49
N GLU A 215 -20.04 -9.76 0.04
CA GLU A 215 -21.33 -9.87 -0.64
C GLU A 215 -21.33 -9.16 -2.01
N TYR A 216 -20.81 -7.93 -2.09
CA TYR A 216 -20.80 -7.15 -3.32
C TYR A 216 -19.82 -7.69 -4.35
N ARG A 217 -18.66 -8.21 -3.92
CA ARG A 217 -17.74 -8.92 -4.82
C ARG A 217 -18.41 -10.15 -5.44
N GLN A 218 -19.15 -10.92 -4.64
CA GLN A 218 -19.89 -12.07 -5.17
C GLN A 218 -20.95 -11.63 -6.19
N LYS A 219 -21.70 -10.56 -5.91
CA LYS A 219 -22.70 -10.02 -6.84
C LYS A 219 -22.08 -9.49 -8.13
N GLN A 220 -20.94 -8.81 -8.04
CA GLN A 220 -20.17 -8.36 -9.20
C GLN A 220 -19.70 -9.55 -10.05
N GLN A 221 -19.22 -10.62 -9.42
CA GLN A 221 -18.79 -11.83 -10.12
C GLN A 221 -19.94 -12.49 -10.89
N ILE A 222 -21.12 -12.63 -10.25
CA ILE A 222 -22.31 -13.17 -10.91
C ILE A 222 -22.73 -12.30 -12.10
N GLN A 223 -22.67 -10.97 -11.98
CA GLN A 223 -22.91 -10.07 -13.12
C GLN A 223 -21.89 -10.26 -14.25
N ALA A 224 -20.61 -10.39 -13.92
CA ALA A 224 -19.55 -10.61 -14.90
C ALA A 224 -19.74 -11.94 -15.67
N GLU A 225 -20.10 -13.01 -14.97
CA GLU A 225 -20.43 -14.31 -15.59
C GLU A 225 -21.66 -14.22 -16.50
N TYR A 226 -22.70 -13.51 -16.06
CA TYR A 226 -23.88 -13.25 -16.88
C TYR A 226 -23.52 -12.49 -18.18
N LEU A 227 -22.71 -11.43 -18.07
CA LEU A 227 -22.25 -10.66 -19.24
C LEU A 227 -21.43 -11.52 -20.21
N LEU A 228 -20.55 -12.38 -19.69
CA LEU A 228 -19.78 -13.32 -20.52
C LEU A 228 -20.71 -14.27 -21.27
N GLN A 229 -21.70 -14.85 -20.59
CA GLN A 229 -22.67 -15.73 -21.21
C GLN A 229 -23.51 -15.01 -22.28
N GLN A 230 -23.94 -13.77 -22.02
CA GLN A 230 -24.65 -12.96 -23.03
C GLN A 230 -23.77 -12.71 -24.26
N ALA A 231 -22.46 -12.49 -24.07
CA ALA A 231 -21.53 -12.35 -25.18
C ALA A 231 -21.44 -13.63 -26.02
N TYR A 232 -21.39 -14.80 -25.38
CA TYR A 232 -21.39 -16.09 -26.08
C TYR A 232 -22.66 -16.29 -26.90
N ASN A 233 -23.84 -16.06 -26.32
CA ASN A 233 -25.11 -16.17 -27.02
C ASN A 233 -25.18 -15.24 -28.24
N ARG A 234 -24.65 -14.01 -28.14
CA ARG A 234 -24.55 -13.07 -29.26
C ARG A 234 -23.60 -13.56 -30.35
N ALA A 235 -22.46 -14.11 -29.96
CA ALA A 235 -21.49 -14.64 -30.90
C ALA A 235 -21.99 -15.90 -31.64
N GLU A 236 -22.81 -16.74 -30.99
CA GLU A 236 -23.46 -17.91 -31.61
C GLU A 236 -24.33 -17.51 -32.81
N VAL A 237 -25.08 -16.42 -32.68
CA VAL A 237 -25.88 -15.84 -33.78
C VAL A 237 -25.06 -14.93 -34.72
N ARG A 238 -23.72 -15.00 -34.65
CA ARG A 238 -22.76 -14.19 -35.44
C ARG A 238 -22.92 -12.67 -35.26
N ASP A 239 -23.48 -12.25 -34.13
CA ASP A 239 -23.51 -10.86 -33.67
C ASP A 239 -22.27 -10.57 -32.81
N PHE A 240 -21.09 -10.55 -33.46
CA PHE A 240 -19.83 -10.31 -32.76
C PHE A 240 -19.72 -8.89 -32.20
N GLN A 241 -20.34 -7.90 -32.85
CA GLN A 241 -20.40 -6.53 -32.33
C GLN A 241 -21.23 -6.46 -31.03
N GLY A 242 -22.39 -7.11 -30.99
CA GLY A 242 -23.19 -7.25 -29.77
C GLY A 242 -22.44 -8.00 -28.67
N ALA A 243 -21.73 -9.08 -29.04
CA ALA A 243 -20.89 -9.82 -28.09
C ALA A 243 -19.80 -8.94 -27.46
N LEU A 244 -19.09 -8.15 -28.27
CA LEU A 244 -18.04 -7.23 -27.81
C LEU A 244 -18.59 -6.18 -26.82
N ARG A 245 -19.81 -5.69 -27.01
CA ARG A 245 -20.46 -4.75 -26.08
C ARG A 245 -20.70 -5.35 -24.69
N TYR A 246 -21.01 -6.64 -24.60
CA TYR A 246 -21.15 -7.31 -23.29
C TYR A 246 -19.78 -7.55 -22.66
N LEU A 247 -18.81 -8.03 -23.44
CA LEU A 247 -17.46 -8.30 -22.94
C LEU A 247 -16.77 -7.04 -22.40
N SER A 248 -16.98 -5.88 -23.04
CA SER A 248 -16.39 -4.61 -22.61
C SER A 248 -16.92 -4.10 -21.26
N GLN A 249 -18.04 -4.63 -20.78
CA GLN A 249 -18.63 -4.26 -19.49
C GLN A 249 -18.13 -5.14 -18.33
N ILE A 250 -17.38 -6.22 -18.62
CA ILE A 250 -16.86 -7.11 -17.59
C ILE A 250 -15.76 -6.38 -16.81
N PRO A 251 -15.90 -6.17 -15.48
CA PRO A 251 -14.94 -5.40 -14.71
C PRO A 251 -13.57 -6.10 -14.58
N PRO A 252 -12.46 -5.35 -14.57
CA PRO A 252 -11.10 -5.90 -14.50
C PRO A 252 -10.80 -6.66 -13.21
N ASP A 253 -11.49 -6.31 -12.13
CA ASP A 253 -11.30 -6.87 -10.80
C ASP A 253 -12.01 -8.22 -10.61
N THR A 254 -12.52 -8.82 -11.70
CA THR A 254 -13.25 -10.09 -11.67
C THR A 254 -12.41 -11.24 -12.24
N PRO A 255 -12.48 -12.45 -11.65
CA PRO A 255 -11.90 -13.66 -12.24
C PRO A 255 -12.26 -13.88 -13.73
N THR A 256 -13.45 -13.45 -14.15
CA THR A 256 -13.97 -13.61 -15.52
C THR A 256 -13.27 -12.71 -16.54
N TYR A 257 -12.58 -11.66 -16.10
CA TYR A 257 -12.00 -10.63 -16.97
C TYR A 257 -10.96 -11.19 -17.96
N GLN A 258 -10.09 -12.10 -17.52
CA GLN A 258 -9.09 -12.70 -18.40
C GLN A 258 -9.74 -13.46 -19.56
N GLN A 259 -10.81 -14.20 -19.30
CA GLN A 259 -11.56 -14.91 -20.33
C GLN A 259 -12.22 -13.91 -21.30
N ALA A 260 -12.77 -12.80 -20.76
CA ALA A 260 -13.35 -11.74 -21.57
C ALA A 260 -12.32 -11.12 -22.53
N GLN A 261 -11.09 -10.84 -22.06
CA GLN A 261 -10.03 -10.29 -22.91
C GLN A 261 -9.67 -11.20 -24.07
N VAL A 262 -9.52 -12.51 -23.83
CA VAL A 262 -9.28 -13.50 -24.89
C VAL A 262 -10.41 -13.46 -25.93
N LYS A 263 -11.66 -13.43 -25.46
CA LYS A 263 -12.83 -13.43 -26.33
C LYS A 263 -13.03 -12.12 -27.09
N ILE A 264 -12.61 -11.00 -26.52
CA ILE A 264 -12.59 -9.70 -27.20
C ILE A 264 -11.69 -9.79 -28.44
N VAL A 265 -10.47 -10.32 -28.31
CA VAL A 265 -9.55 -10.47 -29.44
C VAL A 265 -10.14 -11.41 -30.51
N GLU A 266 -10.68 -12.56 -30.09
CA GLU A 266 -11.30 -13.53 -31.00
C GLU A 266 -12.47 -12.90 -31.78
N TYR A 267 -13.37 -12.21 -31.10
CA TYR A 267 -14.58 -11.65 -31.70
C TYR A 267 -14.31 -10.41 -32.54
N GLN A 268 -13.29 -9.61 -32.21
CA GLN A 268 -12.81 -8.55 -33.08
C GLN A 268 -12.34 -9.10 -34.43
N GLN A 269 -11.55 -10.18 -34.42
CA GLN A 269 -11.08 -10.81 -35.66
C GLN A 269 -12.25 -11.37 -36.49
N LYS A 270 -13.18 -12.08 -35.85
CA LYS A 270 -14.38 -12.62 -36.51
C LYS A 270 -15.27 -11.53 -37.09
N GLN A 271 -15.43 -10.41 -36.39
CA GLN A 271 -16.18 -9.25 -36.87
C GLN A 271 -15.52 -8.63 -38.12
N LEU A 272 -14.20 -8.40 -38.08
CA LEU A 272 -13.46 -7.86 -39.23
C LEU A 272 -13.54 -8.79 -40.45
N PHE A 273 -13.48 -10.11 -40.25
CA PHE A 273 -13.65 -11.07 -41.32
C PHE A 273 -15.06 -11.01 -41.93
N LYS A 274 -16.11 -10.99 -41.09
CA LYS A 274 -17.51 -10.83 -41.52
C LYS A 274 -17.69 -9.60 -42.41
N GLU A 275 -17.19 -8.44 -41.97
CA GLU A 275 -17.27 -7.19 -42.75
C GLU A 275 -16.50 -7.25 -44.07
N LYS A 276 -15.35 -7.93 -44.11
CA LYS A 276 -14.59 -8.15 -45.36
C LYS A 276 -15.39 -9.01 -46.35
N VAL A 277 -16.02 -10.08 -45.87
CA VAL A 277 -16.87 -10.96 -46.69
C VAL A 277 -18.08 -10.19 -47.21
N GLU A 278 -18.80 -9.49 -46.33
CA GLU A 278 -19.98 -8.70 -46.71
C GLU A 278 -19.64 -7.61 -47.74
N ARG A 279 -18.51 -6.93 -47.60
CA ARG A 279 -18.02 -5.97 -48.61
C ARG A 279 -17.79 -6.63 -49.95
N LYS A 280 -17.11 -7.77 -50.00
CA LYS A 280 -16.87 -8.52 -51.25
C LYS A 280 -18.18 -8.95 -51.92
N VAL A 281 -19.14 -9.44 -51.13
CA VAL A 281 -20.47 -9.83 -51.64
C VAL A 281 -21.21 -8.63 -52.21
N LYS A 282 -21.21 -7.48 -51.53
CA LYS A 282 -21.83 -6.24 -52.03
C LYS A 282 -21.19 -5.78 -53.33
N LEU A 283 -19.85 -5.75 -53.41
CA LEU A 283 -19.13 -5.40 -54.62
C LEU A 283 -19.47 -6.34 -55.79
N GLY A 284 -19.52 -7.66 -55.54
CA GLY A 284 -19.92 -8.64 -56.56
C GLY A 284 -21.33 -8.42 -57.08
N LYS A 285 -22.29 -8.09 -56.21
CA LYS A 285 -23.67 -7.76 -56.61
C LYS A 285 -23.74 -6.48 -57.45
N VAL A 286 -23.02 -5.43 -57.06
CA VAL A 286 -22.98 -4.17 -57.83
C VAL A 286 -22.43 -4.42 -59.24
N VAL A 287 -21.34 -5.20 -59.36
CA VAL A 287 -20.75 -5.56 -60.66
C VAL A 287 -21.70 -6.39 -61.52
N SER A 288 -22.46 -7.33 -60.94
CA SER A 288 -23.46 -8.09 -61.69
C SER A 288 -24.63 -7.24 -62.17
N TYR A 289 -25.11 -6.30 -61.35
CA TYR A 289 -26.17 -5.38 -61.75
C TYR A 289 -25.72 -4.44 -62.88
N GLN A 290 -24.52 -3.87 -62.78
CA GLN A 290 -23.96 -3.01 -63.83
C GLN A 290 -23.76 -3.77 -65.16
N ARG A 291 -23.36 -5.05 -65.11
CA ARG A 291 -23.20 -5.89 -66.30
C ARG A 291 -24.56 -6.20 -66.96
N GLN A 292 -25.61 -6.44 -66.18
CA GLN A 292 -26.96 -6.69 -66.69
C GLN A 292 -27.56 -5.43 -67.35
N THR A 293 -27.40 -4.25 -66.75
CA THR A 293 -27.86 -2.98 -67.36
C THR A 293 -27.10 -2.62 -68.64
N SER A 294 -25.79 -2.88 -68.72
CA SER A 294 -25.02 -2.65 -69.95
C SER A 294 -25.36 -3.64 -71.08
N PHE A 295 -25.83 -4.85 -70.74
CA PHE A 295 -26.27 -5.83 -71.73
C PHE A 295 -27.67 -5.52 -72.28
N GLU A 296 -28.56 -4.90 -71.49
CA GLU A 296 -29.88 -4.44 -71.98
C GLU A 296 -29.81 -3.15 -72.80
N GLU A 297 -28.86 -2.25 -72.55
CA GLU A 297 -28.62 -1.08 -73.42
C GLU A 297 -27.96 -1.44 -74.77
N THR A 298 -27.33 -2.62 -74.89
CA THR A 298 -26.75 -3.08 -76.17
C THR A 298 -27.74 -3.91 -77.00
N THR A 299 -28.90 -4.29 -76.45
CA THR A 299 -29.94 -5.06 -77.18
C THR A 299 -31.16 -4.23 -77.58
N LEU A 300 -31.18 -2.92 -77.33
CA LEU A 300 -32.19 -1.96 -77.81
C LEU A 300 -31.66 -1.03 -78.92
N GLY A 301 -30.76 -1.53 -79.77
CA GLY A 301 -30.13 -0.73 -80.83
C GLY A 301 -29.92 -1.44 -82.17
N PHE A 302 -30.54 -2.60 -82.42
CA PHE A 302 -30.52 -3.23 -83.75
C PHE A 302 -31.93 -3.30 -84.33
N ASN A 303 -32.38 -2.17 -84.87
CA ASN A 303 -33.46 -2.11 -85.85
C ASN A 303 -32.80 -2.05 -87.25
N PRO A 304 -32.79 -3.13 -88.05
CA PRO A 304 -32.08 -3.15 -89.34
C PRO A 304 -32.82 -2.42 -90.47
N GLY A 305 -33.80 -1.58 -90.17
CA GLY A 305 -34.40 -0.66 -91.14
C GLY A 305 -34.28 0.77 -90.62
N VAL A 306 -33.73 1.66 -91.45
CA VAL A 306 -33.49 3.13 -91.26
C VAL A 306 -32.02 3.44 -90.95
N VAL A 307 -31.25 4.25 -91.67
CA VAL A 307 -31.42 5.04 -92.91
C VAL A 307 -30.00 5.40 -93.39
N TRP A 308 -29.85 5.50 -94.71
CA TRP A 308 -28.75 6.15 -95.40
C TRP A 308 -28.78 7.66 -95.22
N GLN A 309 -27.70 8.30 -94.77
CA GLN A 309 -27.42 9.72 -95.06
C GLN A 309 -25.94 9.98 -94.76
N GLU A 310 -25.10 9.89 -95.79
CA GLU A 310 -24.49 11.05 -96.46
C GLU A 310 -23.62 11.90 -95.53
N VAL A 311 -22.31 11.67 -95.65
CA VAL A 311 -21.29 12.62 -95.21
C VAL A 311 -20.64 13.14 -96.49
N ASN A 312 -20.80 14.43 -96.77
CA ASN A 312 -20.05 15.14 -97.81
C ASN A 312 -19.18 16.22 -97.12
N PRO A 313 -17.94 16.46 -97.57
CA PRO A 313 -16.93 17.17 -96.79
C PRO A 313 -16.83 18.65 -97.15
N LEU A 314 -16.43 19.47 -96.18
CA LEU A 314 -15.50 20.61 -96.31
C LEU A 314 -14.80 20.83 -94.97
#